data_AF-A0A1E3YK98-F1
#
_entry.id   AF-A0A1E3YK98-F1
#
_cell.length_a   1.000
_cell.length_b   1.000
_cell.length_c   1.000
_cell.angle_alpha   90.00
_cell.angle_beta   90.00
_cell.angle_gamma   90.00
#
_symmetry.space_group_name_H-M   'P 1'
#
loop_
_entity.id
_entity.type
_entity.pdbx_description
1 polymer ?
#
loop_
_entity_poly.entity_id
_entity_poly.type
_entity_poly.pdbx_seq_one_letter_code
_entity_poly.pdbx_strand_id
1 'polypeptide(L)'
;MPSPFDLSGHVAIVTGANTGIGQGIALALARAGADVALVGRTAATDTADATRAMGRRAHQVLDRIPAGRWGTPADIGGVAVFLASPATDCVHGHVLAVDGGWLAR
;
A
#
# COMPACT_ATOMS: atom_id res chain seq x y z
N MET A 1 -7.85 -4.59 34.46
CA MET A 1 -7.41 -5.31 33.24
C MET A 1 -7.75 -4.45 32.05
N PRO A 2 -6.90 -4.33 31.02
CA PRO A 2 -7.28 -3.65 29.78
C PRO A 2 -8.52 -4.33 29.18
N SER A 3 -9.36 -3.53 28.52
CA SER A 3 -10.56 -4.02 27.83
C SER A 3 -10.17 -5.07 26.78
N PRO A 4 -10.96 -6.14 26.56
CA PRO A 4 -10.69 -7.08 25.46
C PRO A 4 -10.76 -6.44 24.07
N PHE A 5 -11.23 -5.19 23.97
CA PHE A 5 -11.30 -4.40 22.74
C PHE A 5 -10.26 -3.27 22.67
N ASP A 6 -9.31 -3.19 23.60
CA ASP A 6 -8.21 -2.23 23.52
C ASP A 6 -7.09 -2.77 22.62
N LEU A 7 -6.84 -2.07 21.51
CA LEU A 7 -5.82 -2.40 20.52
C LEU A 7 -4.62 -1.44 20.57
N SER A 8 -4.50 -0.64 21.64
CA SER A 8 -3.38 0.28 21.82
C SER A 8 -2.02 -0.45 21.66
N GLY A 9 -1.11 0.15 20.89
CA GLY A 9 0.23 -0.40 20.61
C GLY A 9 0.28 -1.45 19.49
N HIS A 10 -0.85 -1.81 18.89
CA HIS A 10 -0.91 -2.79 17.79
C HIS A 10 -1.03 -2.11 16.42
N VAL A 11 -0.58 -2.82 15.39
CA VAL A 11 -0.76 -2.43 13.98
C VAL A 11 -1.66 -3.45 13.30
N ALA A 12 -2.74 -3.00 12.66
CA ALA A 12 -3.66 -3.84 11.88
C ALA A 12 -3.56 -3.54 10.39
N ILE A 13 -3.72 -4.56 9.54
CA ILE A 13 -3.79 -4.40 8.09
C ILE A 13 -5.22 -4.64 7.61
N VAL A 14 -5.71 -3.75 6.75
CA VAL A 14 -7.06 -3.88 6.16
C VAL A 14 -6.94 -3.80 4.64
N THR A 15 -7.36 -4.87 3.97
CA THR A 15 -7.44 -4.95 2.50
C THR A 15 -8.81 -4.46 2.02
N GLY A 16 -8.83 -3.71 0.91
CA GLY A 16 -10.05 -3.04 0.44
C GLY A 16 -10.47 -1.86 1.33
N ALA A 17 -9.55 -1.22 2.02
CA ALA A 17 -9.85 -0.18 3.03
C ALA A 17 -10.29 1.18 2.45
N ASN A 18 -10.43 1.29 1.13
CA ASN A 18 -10.73 2.54 0.44
C ASN A 18 -12.10 3.11 0.79
N THR A 19 -13.13 2.28 0.82
CA THR A 19 -14.53 2.70 1.01
C THR A 19 -15.36 1.59 1.66
N GLY A 20 -16.63 1.90 1.99
CA GLY A 20 -17.63 0.91 2.37
C GLY A 20 -17.25 0.07 3.60
N ILE A 21 -17.36 -1.25 3.47
CA ILE A 21 -17.10 -2.20 4.57
C ILE A 21 -15.65 -2.11 5.04
N GLY A 22 -14.69 -2.07 4.11
CA GLY A 22 -13.26 -2.02 4.45
C GLY A 22 -12.89 -0.75 5.19
N GLN A 23 -13.44 0.41 4.78
CA GLN A 23 -13.32 1.65 5.54
C GLN A 23 -13.95 1.53 6.93
N GLY A 24 -15.15 0.96 7.04
CA GLY A 24 -15.82 0.75 8.33
C GLY A 24 -14.96 -0.07 9.30
N ILE A 25 -14.35 -1.16 8.82
CA ILE A 25 -13.43 -2.01 9.59
C ILE A 25 -12.19 -1.22 10.02
N ALA A 26 -11.53 -0.52 9.08
CA ALA A 26 -10.33 0.25 9.38
C ALA A 26 -10.58 1.32 10.46
N LEU A 27 -11.69 2.05 10.36
CA LEU A 27 -12.07 3.08 11.33
C LEU A 27 -12.45 2.48 12.69
N ALA A 28 -13.08 1.31 12.72
CA ALA A 28 -13.39 0.63 13.97
C ALA A 28 -12.11 0.18 14.71
N LEU A 29 -11.14 -0.39 13.98
CA LEU A 29 -9.84 -0.79 14.53
C LEU A 29 -9.03 0.41 15.03
N ALA A 30 -9.04 1.53 14.29
CA ALA A 30 -8.41 2.77 14.72
C ALA A 30 -9.03 3.34 16.01
N ARG A 31 -10.36 3.36 16.12
CA ARG A 31 -11.06 3.77 17.36
C ARG A 31 -10.72 2.89 18.54
N ALA A 32 -10.52 1.60 18.31
CA ALA A 32 -10.11 0.64 19.33
C ALA A 32 -8.63 0.80 19.76
N GLY A 33 -7.83 1.59 19.03
CA GLY A 33 -6.48 1.97 19.46
C GLY A 33 -5.34 1.53 18.54
N ALA A 34 -5.65 0.77 17.48
CA ALA A 34 -4.63 0.31 16.54
C ALA A 34 -4.15 1.42 15.60
N ASP A 35 -2.89 1.35 15.21
CA ASP A 35 -2.44 1.97 13.96
C ASP A 35 -2.87 1.08 12.78
N VAL A 36 -3.13 1.65 11.61
CA VAL A 36 -3.72 0.90 10.49
C VAL A 36 -2.94 1.07 9.20
N ALA A 37 -2.60 -0.06 8.58
CA ALA A 37 -2.09 -0.13 7.21
C ALA A 37 -3.27 -0.34 6.25
N LEU A 38 -3.50 0.65 5.38
CA LEU A 38 -4.63 0.69 4.46
C LEU A 38 -4.17 0.20 3.08
N VAL A 39 -4.68 -0.97 2.68
CA VAL A 39 -4.29 -1.61 1.42
C VAL A 39 -5.46 -1.62 0.46
N GLY A 40 -5.24 -1.13 -0.75
CA GLY A 40 -6.22 -1.19 -1.82
C GLY A 40 -5.67 -0.72 -3.16
N ARG A 41 -6.50 -0.82 -4.20
CA ARG A 41 -6.10 -0.53 -5.59
C ARG A 41 -5.99 0.95 -5.91
N THR A 42 -6.57 1.80 -5.07
CA THR A 42 -6.51 3.27 -5.17
C THR A 42 -6.08 3.84 -3.82
N ALA A 43 -5.79 5.14 -3.76
CA ALA A 43 -5.51 5.79 -2.47
C ALA A 43 -6.74 5.73 -1.56
N ALA A 44 -6.53 5.44 -0.27
CA ALA A 44 -7.57 5.41 0.74
C ALA A 44 -7.59 6.73 1.54
N THR A 45 -7.59 7.86 0.83
CA THR A 45 -7.36 9.20 1.40
C THR A 45 -8.35 9.52 2.52
N ASP A 46 -9.65 9.39 2.26
CA ASP A 46 -10.70 9.70 3.24
C ASP A 46 -10.58 8.81 4.49
N THR A 47 -10.35 7.50 4.31
CA THR A 47 -10.12 6.57 5.42
C THR A 47 -8.87 6.94 6.20
N ALA A 48 -7.78 7.29 5.52
CA ALA A 48 -6.51 7.65 6.15
C ALA A 48 -6.65 8.93 6.98
N ASP A 49 -7.34 9.94 6.45
CA ASP A 49 -7.54 11.22 7.14
C ASP A 49 -8.44 11.06 8.36
N ALA A 50 -9.51 10.27 8.24
CA ALA A 50 -10.36 9.91 9.38
C ALA A 50 -9.60 9.11 10.44
N THR A 51 -8.73 8.16 10.07
CA THR A 51 -7.86 7.44 11.01
C THR A 51 -6.88 8.41 11.72
N ARG A 52 -6.27 9.34 10.98
CA ARG A 52 -5.35 10.36 11.54
C ARG A 52 -6.05 11.32 12.50
N ALA A 53 -7.28 11.73 12.18
CA ALA A 53 -8.10 12.57 13.06
C ALA A 53 -8.38 11.91 14.43
N MET A 54 -8.27 10.58 14.53
CA MET A 54 -8.40 9.82 15.79
C MET A 54 -7.07 9.70 16.55
N GLY A 55 -6.02 10.40 16.12
CA GLY A 55 -4.68 10.33 16.71
C GLY A 55 -3.93 9.03 16.38
N ARG A 56 -4.36 8.29 15.36
CA ARG A 56 -3.75 7.03 14.92
C ARG A 56 -2.95 7.22 13.63
N ARG A 57 -1.92 6.41 13.44
CA ARG A 57 -1.15 6.41 12.20
C ARG A 57 -1.92 5.67 11.13
N ALA A 58 -2.05 6.30 9.97
CA ALA A 58 -2.54 5.68 8.75
C ALA A 58 -1.39 5.58 7.75
N HIS A 59 -0.96 4.35 7.46
CA HIS A 59 0.07 4.07 6.47
C HIS A 59 -0.59 3.66 5.16
N GLN A 60 -0.46 4.50 4.11
CA GLN A 60 -0.89 4.09 2.78
C GLN A 60 0.24 3.33 2.09
N VAL A 61 -0.12 2.33 1.28
CA VAL A 61 0.85 1.63 0.43
C VAL A 61 1.58 2.62 -0.49
N LEU A 62 0.87 3.64 -0.99
CA LEU A 62 1.44 4.67 -1.84
C LEU A 62 2.58 5.45 -1.18
N ASP A 63 2.50 5.70 0.14
CA ASP A 63 3.55 6.38 0.91
C ASP A 63 4.88 5.61 0.90
N ARG A 64 4.84 4.33 0.51
CA ARG A 64 5.99 3.43 0.47
C ARG A 64 6.48 3.16 -0.95
N ILE A 65 5.92 3.81 -1.97
CA ILE A 65 6.39 3.74 -3.36
C ILE A 65 7.19 5.01 -3.65
N PRO A 66 8.53 4.96 -3.81
CA PRO A 66 9.33 6.15 -4.12
C PRO A 66 8.86 6.96 -5.34
N ALA A 67 8.31 6.30 -6.36
CA ALA A 67 7.73 6.97 -7.52
C ALA A 67 6.47 7.81 -7.20
N GLY A 68 5.89 7.68 -6.00
CA GLY A 68 4.73 8.45 -5.56
C GLY A 68 3.43 8.16 -6.31
N ARG A 69 3.41 7.11 -7.15
CA ARG A 69 2.26 6.69 -7.95
C ARG A 69 2.17 5.18 -8.05
N TRP A 70 0.96 4.69 -8.33
CA TRP A 70 0.78 3.30 -8.74
C TRP A 70 1.35 3.05 -10.14
N GLY A 71 1.80 1.82 -10.36
CA GLY A 71 2.15 1.34 -11.70
C GLY A 71 0.91 1.28 -12.60
N THR A 72 1.14 1.52 -13.88
CA THR A 72 0.15 1.43 -14.96
C THR A 72 0.53 0.27 -15.89
N PRO A 73 -0.41 -0.24 -16.70
CA PRO A 73 -0.07 -1.25 -17.70
C PRO A 73 1.05 -0.83 -18.67
N ALA A 74 1.15 0.47 -18.97
CA ALA A 74 2.20 1.01 -19.83
C ALA A 74 3.61 0.87 -19.24
N ASP A 75 3.75 0.93 -17.91
CA ASP A 75 5.03 0.78 -17.22
C ASP A 75 5.61 -0.63 -17.42
N ILE A 76 4.76 -1.65 -17.48
CA ILE A 76 5.16 -3.04 -17.78
C ILE A 76 5.36 -3.23 -19.28
N GLY A 77 4.48 -2.67 -20.11
CA GLY A 77 4.52 -2.83 -21.56
C GLY A 77 5.85 -2.38 -22.18
N GLY A 78 6.37 -1.21 -21.76
CA GLY A 78 7.67 -0.72 -22.23
C GLY A 78 8.83 -1.65 -21.86
N VAL A 79 8.83 -2.17 -20.63
CA VAL A 79 9.86 -3.10 -20.15
C VAL A 79 9.77 -4.45 -20.84
N ALA A 80 8.57 -4.96 -21.11
CA ALA A 80 8.38 -6.19 -21.86
C ALA A 80 8.95 -6.08 -23.29
N VAL A 81 8.72 -4.96 -23.98
CA VAL A 81 9.31 -4.71 -25.31
C VAL A 81 10.83 -4.62 -25.23
N PHE A 82 11.38 -3.91 -24.24
CA PHE A 82 12.82 -3.82 -24.03
C PHE A 82 13.46 -5.21 -23.84
N LEU A 83 12.91 -6.03 -22.93
CA LEU A 83 13.43 -7.38 -22.65
C LEU A 83 13.27 -8.36 -23.82
N ALA A 84 12.31 -8.13 -24.72
CA ALA A 84 12.10 -8.94 -25.92
C ALA A 84 12.89 -8.44 -27.14
N SER A 85 13.63 -7.34 -27.02
CA SER A 85 14.36 -6.71 -28.13
C SER A 85 15.82 -7.16 -28.21
N PRO A 86 16.49 -6.95 -29.37
CA PRO A 86 17.93 -7.19 -29.49
C PRO A 86 18.80 -6.40 -28.51
N ALA A 87 18.27 -5.35 -27.88
CA ALA A 87 18.99 -4.56 -26.87
C ALA A 87 19.37 -5.39 -25.63
N THR A 88 18.76 -6.55 -25.44
CA THR A 88 18.98 -7.44 -24.30
C THR A 88 19.57 -8.80 -24.68
N ASP A 89 20.21 -8.93 -25.85
CA ASP A 89 20.77 -10.20 -26.36
C ASP A 89 21.78 -10.88 -25.43
N CYS A 90 22.39 -10.14 -24.50
CA CYS A 90 23.30 -10.67 -23.49
C CYS A 90 22.75 -10.58 -22.05
N VAL A 91 21.49 -10.20 -21.86
CA VAL A 91 20.86 -10.08 -20.53
C VAL A 91 20.03 -11.33 -20.26
N HIS A 92 20.57 -12.23 -19.43
CA HIS A 92 19.92 -13.49 -19.07
C HIS A 92 19.93 -13.71 -17.55
N GLY A 93 18.93 -14.43 -17.04
CA GLY A 93 18.84 -14.78 -15.61
C GLY A 93 18.61 -13.61 -14.66
N HIS A 94 18.22 -12.44 -15.18
CA HIS A 94 18.02 -11.22 -14.39
C HIS A 94 16.54 -10.98 -14.10
N VAL A 95 16.24 -10.48 -12.89
CA VAL A 95 14.90 -10.02 -12.49
C VAL A 95 14.91 -8.51 -12.45
N LEU A 96 14.23 -7.87 -13.40
CA LEU A 96 14.07 -6.42 -13.44
C LEU A 96 12.81 -6.01 -12.68
N ALA A 97 12.98 -5.33 -11.55
CA ALA A 97 11.88 -4.78 -10.77
C ALA A 97 11.27 -3.57 -11.47
N VAL A 98 9.94 -3.60 -11.70
CA VAL A 98 9.16 -2.49 -12.27
C VAL A 98 8.04 -2.14 -11.29
N ASP A 99 8.43 -1.56 -10.15
CA ASP A 99 7.57 -1.45 -8.96
C ASP A 99 7.53 -0.02 -8.37
N GLY A 100 8.06 0.96 -9.11
CA GLY A 100 8.16 2.34 -8.63
C GLY A 100 9.17 2.54 -7.50
N GLY A 101 10.14 1.63 -7.35
CA GLY A 101 11.18 1.66 -6.31
C GLY A 101 10.80 0.95 -5.02
N TRP A 102 9.74 0.14 -5.02
CA TRP A 102 9.21 -0.51 -3.82
C TRP A 102 10.23 -1.45 -3.15
N LEU A 103 10.99 -2.23 -3.93
CA LEU A 103 11.98 -3.16 -3.41
C LEU A 103 13.30 -2.50 -2.97
N ALA A 104 13.57 -1.26 -3.39
CA ALA A 104 14.85 -0.58 -3.16
C ALA A 104 14.91 0.24 -1.86
N ARG A 105 13.87 0.14 -1.01
CA ARG A 105 13.71 0.96 0.20
C ARG A 105 13.85 0.16 1.49
#